data_AF-A0A849RGS3-F1
#
_entry.id   AF-A0A849RGS3-F1
#
_cell.length_a   1.000
_cell.length_b   1.000
_cell.length_c   1.000
_cell.angle_alpha   90.00
_cell.angle_beta   90.00
_cell.angle_gamma   90.00
#
_symmetry.space_group_name_H-M   'P 1'
#
loop_
_entity.id
_entity.type
_entity.pdbx_description
1 polymer ?
#
loop_
_entity_poly.entity_id
_entity_poly.type
_entity_poly.pdbx_seq_one_letter_code
_entity_poly.pdbx_strand_id
1 'polypeptide(L)'
;MSDYRRYRIPGGTYFFTVNLLERHPNDLLIRHVDTLRQAVKETRKRWPFHIDAWVVLPDHLHCVWTLPEGDKDNSNRWRVIKQAFSKALPMTERRSAVRVARGERGIWQRRFW
;
A
#
# COMPACT_ATOMS: atom_id res chain seq x y z
N MET A 1 17.36 12.71 -1.23
CA MET A 1 17.11 11.35 -1.76
C MET A 1 16.97 10.41 -0.56
N SER A 2 16.17 9.34 -0.62
CA SER A 2 16.03 8.41 0.52
C SER A 2 17.14 7.35 0.51
N ASP A 3 17.82 7.13 1.64
CA ASP A 3 18.96 6.20 1.78
C ASP A 3 18.65 4.99 2.68
N TYR A 4 17.38 4.59 2.78
CA TYR A 4 17.00 3.41 3.57
C TYR A 4 17.22 2.13 2.77
N ARG A 5 17.73 1.09 3.44
CA ARG A 5 17.81 -0.28 2.90
C ARG A 5 16.64 -1.10 3.42
N ARG A 6 15.94 -1.80 2.52
CA ARG A 6 14.88 -2.75 2.91
C ARG A 6 15.53 -3.90 3.69
N TYR A 7 15.17 -4.02 4.97
CA TYR A 7 15.50 -5.20 5.76
C TYR A 7 14.62 -6.37 5.28
N ARG A 8 15.25 -7.47 4.85
CA ARG A 8 14.57 -8.60 4.18
C ARG A 8 14.97 -9.91 4.86
N ILE A 9 14.16 -10.34 5.80
CA ILE A 9 14.25 -11.61 6.50
C ILE A 9 13.09 -12.51 6.06
N PRO A 10 13.38 -13.71 5.53
CA PRO A 10 12.37 -14.73 5.27
C PRO A 10 11.53 -15.02 6.52
N GLY A 11 10.21 -15.07 6.39
CA GLY A 11 9.30 -15.27 7.54
C GLY A 11 9.23 -14.10 8.52
N GLY A 12 9.87 -12.97 8.20
CA GLY A 12 9.96 -11.83 9.11
C GLY A 12 8.62 -11.15 9.39
N THR A 13 8.54 -10.50 10.54
CA THR A 13 7.44 -9.61 10.95
C THR A 13 7.84 -8.16 10.72
N TYR A 14 6.95 -7.36 10.13
CA TYR A 14 7.24 -6.00 9.70
C TYR A 14 6.10 -5.06 10.05
N PHE A 15 6.45 -3.90 10.60
CA PHE A 15 5.55 -2.75 10.70
C PHE A 15 5.64 -1.90 9.44
N PHE A 16 4.51 -1.39 8.96
CA PHE A 16 4.43 -0.51 7.81
C PHE A 16 3.64 0.75 8.10
N THR A 17 4.12 1.86 7.53
CA THR A 17 3.30 3.08 7.36
C THR A 17 3.11 3.36 5.88
N VAL A 18 1.85 3.42 5.44
CA VAL A 18 1.49 3.69 4.04
C VAL A 18 0.59 4.91 3.96
N ASN A 19 1.04 5.90 3.18
CA ASN A 19 0.37 7.19 3.07
C ASN A 19 -0.22 7.40 1.68
N LEU A 20 -1.33 8.13 1.63
CA LEU A 20 -1.76 8.85 0.45
C LEU A 20 -0.76 9.96 0.12
N LEU A 21 -0.74 10.37 -1.15
CA LEU A 21 0.12 11.44 -1.65
C LEU A 21 -0.34 12.81 -1.13
N GLU A 22 -1.64 13.07 -1.23
CA GLU A 22 -2.28 14.26 -0.67
C GLU A 22 -2.87 13.88 0.68
N ARG A 23 -2.31 14.42 1.76
CA ARG A 23 -2.64 14.00 3.14
C ARG A 23 -3.84 14.73 3.73
N HIS A 24 -3.92 16.05 3.55
CA HIS A 24 -5.01 16.82 4.13
C HIS A 24 -5.49 17.93 3.19
N PRO A 25 -6.82 18.14 3.07
CA PRO A 25 -7.91 17.31 3.60
C PRO A 25 -8.13 16.06 2.72
N ASN A 26 -7.92 14.86 3.26
CA ASN A 26 -8.13 13.61 2.52
C ASN A 26 -8.62 12.47 3.43
N ASP A 27 -9.69 11.81 3.00
CA ASP A 27 -10.40 10.73 3.67
C ASP A 27 -10.62 9.53 2.72
N LEU A 28 -9.92 9.49 1.59
CA LEU A 28 -10.09 8.48 0.54
C LEU A 28 -10.00 7.04 1.09
N LEU A 29 -9.11 6.78 2.05
CA LEU A 29 -8.95 5.43 2.61
C LEU A 29 -10.15 4.98 3.42
N ILE A 30 -10.75 5.87 4.22
CA ILE A 30 -11.93 5.53 5.02
C ILE A 30 -13.19 5.53 4.15
N ARG A 31 -13.30 6.46 3.19
CA ARG A 31 -14.41 6.51 2.22
C ARG A 31 -14.49 5.25 1.37
N HIS A 32 -13.34 4.67 1.02
CA HIS A 32 -13.24 3.47 0.19
C HIS A 32 -12.60 2.29 0.96
N VAL A 33 -12.88 2.17 2.26
CA VAL A 33 -12.30 1.12 3.10
C VAL A 33 -12.61 -0.29 2.60
N ASP A 34 -13.79 -0.50 2.01
CA ASP A 34 -14.18 -1.80 1.46
C ASP A 34 -13.37 -2.15 0.21
N THR A 35 -13.10 -1.16 -0.64
CA THR A 35 -12.19 -1.32 -1.79
C THR A 35 -10.78 -1.69 -1.32
N LEU A 36 -10.28 -1.05 -0.25
CA LEU A 36 -8.99 -1.39 0.34
C LEU A 36 -9.00 -2.82 0.90
N ARG A 37 -10.02 -3.20 1.66
CA ARG A 37 -10.20 -4.56 2.20
C ARG A 37 -10.20 -5.60 1.09
N GLN A 38 -10.91 -5.34 -0.01
CA GLN A 38 -10.97 -6.25 -1.14
C GLN A 38 -9.62 -6.37 -1.84
N ALA A 39 -8.90 -5.26 -2.05
CA ALA A 39 -7.53 -5.29 -2.59
C ALA A 39 -6.57 -6.12 -1.73
N VAL A 40 -6.65 -5.98 -0.40
CA VAL A 40 -5.86 -6.77 0.56
C VAL A 40 -6.25 -8.25 0.48
N LYS A 41 -7.55 -8.57 0.48
CA LYS A 41 -8.08 -9.94 0.42
C LYS A 41 -7.61 -10.67 -0.84
N GLU A 42 -7.75 -10.06 -2.01
CA GLU A 42 -7.31 -10.66 -3.28
C GLU A 42 -5.78 -10.79 -3.34
N THR A 43 -5.04 -9.84 -2.79
CA THR A 43 -3.58 -9.97 -2.71
C THR A 43 -3.19 -11.16 -1.82
N ARG A 44 -3.83 -11.32 -0.65
CA ARG A 44 -3.54 -12.43 0.29
C ARG A 44 -3.82 -13.81 -0.30
N LYS A 45 -4.82 -13.94 -1.18
CA LYS A 45 -5.10 -15.20 -1.89
C LYS A 45 -3.93 -15.66 -2.77
N ARG A 46 -3.26 -14.71 -3.44
CA ARG A 46 -2.16 -15.01 -4.36
C ARG A 46 -0.77 -14.95 -3.72
N TRP A 47 -0.61 -14.07 -2.73
CA TRP A 47 0.64 -13.83 -2.01
C TRP A 47 0.33 -13.86 -0.50
N PRO A 48 0.28 -15.04 0.12
CA PRO A 48 -0.15 -15.18 1.51
C PRO A 48 0.71 -14.36 2.47
N PHE A 49 0.10 -13.78 3.48
CA PHE A 49 0.75 -13.20 4.66
C PHE A 49 -0.26 -13.16 5.81
N HIS A 50 0.27 -13.20 7.02
CA HIS A 50 -0.52 -12.99 8.24
C HIS A 50 -0.62 -11.49 8.52
N ILE A 51 -1.80 -11.04 8.97
CA ILE A 51 -2.00 -9.66 9.42
C ILE A 51 -2.09 -9.72 10.94
N ASP A 52 -1.02 -9.30 11.60
CA ASP A 52 -0.97 -9.22 13.06
C ASP A 52 -1.79 -8.03 13.58
N ALA A 53 -1.71 -6.89 12.88
CA ALA A 53 -2.48 -5.69 13.19
C ALA A 53 -2.70 -4.82 11.94
N TRP A 54 -3.80 -4.06 11.90
CA TRP A 54 -4.06 -3.08 10.85
C TRP A 54 -5.02 -1.98 11.34
N VAL A 55 -4.62 -0.71 11.19
CA VAL A 55 -5.47 0.46 11.41
C VAL A 55 -5.49 1.32 10.14
N VAL A 56 -6.67 1.79 9.75
CA VAL A 56 -6.88 2.68 8.61
C VAL A 56 -7.32 4.04 9.12
N LEU A 57 -6.56 5.07 8.79
CA LEU A 57 -6.86 6.47 9.03
C LEU A 57 -7.32 7.12 7.70
N PRO A 58 -7.85 8.35 7.71
CA PRO A 58 -8.35 9.01 6.51
C PRO A 58 -7.37 9.02 5.31
N ASP A 59 -6.09 9.29 5.58
CA ASP A 59 -5.05 9.53 4.59
C ASP A 59 -3.81 8.63 4.72
N HIS A 60 -3.78 7.75 5.71
CA HIS A 60 -2.72 6.76 5.88
C HIS A 60 -3.21 5.53 6.62
N LEU A 61 -2.36 4.51 6.69
CA LEU A 61 -2.61 3.31 7.47
C LEU A 61 -1.32 2.85 8.13
N HIS A 62 -1.50 2.11 9.22
CA HIS A 62 -0.44 1.35 9.86
C HIS A 62 -0.84 -0.12 9.92
N CYS A 63 0.12 -1.00 9.68
CA CYS A 63 -0.15 -2.43 9.84
C CYS A 63 1.13 -3.20 10.16
N VAL A 64 0.93 -4.38 10.72
CA VAL A 64 1.97 -5.35 11.03
C VAL A 64 1.65 -6.63 10.28
N TRP A 65 2.60 -7.12 9.48
CA TRP A 65 2.48 -8.39 8.78
C TRP A 65 3.59 -9.34 9.16
N THR A 66 3.26 -10.62 9.23
CA THR A 66 4.22 -11.73 9.26
C THR A 66 4.16 -12.47 7.93
N LEU A 67 5.31 -12.63 7.28
CA LEU A 67 5.41 -13.35 6.00
C LEU A 67 5.49 -14.86 6.23
N PRO A 68 5.12 -15.68 5.23
CA PRO A 68 5.38 -17.11 5.26
C PRO A 68 6.88 -17.41 5.38
N GLU A 69 7.20 -18.58 5.94
CA GLU A 69 8.57 -19.09 5.96
C GLU A 69 9.17 -19.12 4.55
N GLY A 70 10.46 -18.76 4.44
CA GLY A 70 11.14 -18.66 3.14
C GLY A 70 10.80 -17.41 2.31
N ASP A 71 9.74 -16.66 2.65
CA ASP A 71 9.30 -15.47 1.90
C ASP A 71 9.74 -14.16 2.57
N LYS A 72 10.31 -13.26 1.76
CA LYS A 72 10.80 -11.93 2.17
C LYS A 72 10.22 -10.78 1.34
N ASP A 73 9.21 -11.05 0.50
CA ASP A 73 8.70 -10.13 -0.51
C ASP A 73 7.44 -9.37 -0.06
N ASN A 74 7.60 -8.55 0.98
CA ASN A 74 6.59 -7.58 1.37
C ASN A 74 6.36 -6.49 0.31
N SER A 75 7.37 -6.23 -0.53
CA SER A 75 7.37 -5.10 -1.47
C SER A 75 6.43 -5.35 -2.64
N ASN A 76 6.39 -6.56 -3.21
CA ASN A 76 5.41 -6.89 -4.24
C ASN A 76 3.98 -6.95 -3.69
N ARG A 77 3.76 -7.43 -2.46
CA ARG A 77 2.44 -7.40 -1.81
C ARG A 77 1.90 -5.97 -1.73
N TRP A 78 2.71 -5.03 -1.25
CA TRP A 78 2.33 -3.62 -1.23
C TRP A 78 2.09 -3.03 -2.62
N ARG A 79 2.93 -3.37 -3.60
CA ARG A 79 2.76 -2.91 -4.98
C ARG A 79 1.41 -3.36 -5.54
N VAL A 80 1.04 -4.63 -5.34
CA VAL A 80 -0.22 -5.20 -5.83
C VAL A 80 -1.42 -4.58 -5.11
N ILE A 81 -1.38 -4.45 -3.78
CA ILE A 81 -2.46 -3.81 -3.00
C ILE A 81 -2.70 -2.38 -3.49
N LYS A 82 -1.64 -1.57 -3.58
CA LYS A 82 -1.74 -0.17 -4.05
C LYS A 82 -2.28 -0.08 -5.48
N GLN A 83 -1.85 -0.99 -6.36
CA GLN A 83 -2.32 -1.05 -7.74
C GLN A 83 -3.80 -1.44 -7.82
N ALA A 84 -4.22 -2.47 -7.10
CA ALA A 84 -5.60 -2.94 -7.07
C ALA A 84 -6.55 -1.88 -6.52
N PHE A 85 -6.19 -1.26 -5.39
CA PHE A 85 -6.96 -0.14 -4.83
C PHE A 85 -7.08 1.02 -5.82
N SER A 86 -5.96 1.45 -6.41
CA SER A 86 -5.99 2.57 -7.34
C SER A 86 -6.84 2.26 -8.58
N LYS A 87 -6.73 1.05 -9.14
CA LYS A 87 -7.48 0.64 -10.34
C LYS A 87 -9.00 0.61 -10.11
N ALA A 88 -9.45 0.31 -8.90
CA ALA A 88 -10.87 0.27 -8.55
C ALA A 88 -11.51 1.66 -8.37
N LEU A 89 -10.70 2.73 -8.36
CA LEU A 89 -11.17 4.10 -8.16
C LEU A 89 -11.15 4.90 -9.46
N PRO A 90 -12.12 5.82 -9.66
CA PRO A 90 -12.12 6.73 -10.81
C PRO A 90 -10.85 7.59 -10.81
N MET A 91 -10.42 8.02 -11.99
CA MET A 91 -9.22 8.85 -12.16
C MET A 91 -9.55 10.34 -11.95
N THR A 92 -9.86 10.72 -10.72
CA THR A 92 -10.19 12.12 -10.36
C THR A 92 -9.01 12.87 -9.75
N GLU A 93 -7.90 12.20 -9.47
CA GLU A 93 -6.78 12.81 -8.78
C GLU A 93 -5.89 13.67 -9.69
N ARG A 94 -5.29 14.73 -9.11
CA ARG A 94 -4.28 15.53 -9.82
C ARG A 94 -3.02 14.70 -10.05
N ARG A 95 -2.48 14.78 -11.27
CA ARG A 95 -1.22 14.10 -11.65
C ARG A 95 -0.24 15.13 -12.20
N SER A 96 1.00 15.10 -11.70
CA SER A 96 2.08 15.89 -12.29
C SER A 96 2.46 15.35 -13.67
N ALA A 97 3.07 16.17 -14.51
CA ALA A 97 3.53 15.75 -15.85
C ALA A 97 4.41 14.48 -15.81
N VAL A 98 5.29 14.38 -14.80
CA VAL A 98 6.14 13.20 -14.58
C VAL A 98 5.33 11.95 -14.28
N ARG A 99 4.23 12.05 -13.53
CA ARG A 99 3.36 10.89 -13.21
C ARG A 99 2.55 10.47 -14.43
N VAL A 100 2.02 11.45 -15.18
CA VAL A 100 1.30 11.19 -16.43
C VAL A 100 2.20 10.44 -17.41
N ALA A 101 3.43 10.92 -17.63
CA ALA A 101 4.42 10.27 -18.51
C ALA A 101 4.78 8.84 -18.09
N ARG A 102 4.65 8.51 -16.80
CA ARG A 102 4.94 7.16 -16.25
C ARG A 102 3.70 6.29 -16.05
N GLY A 103 2.50 6.77 -16.44
CA GLY A 103 1.24 6.09 -16.16
C GLY A 103 0.96 5.89 -14.66
N GLU A 104 1.59 6.69 -13.79
CA GLU A 104 1.41 6.61 -12.34
C GLU A 104 0.10 7.29 -11.91
N ARG A 105 -0.63 6.66 -10.99
CA ARG A 105 -1.76 7.30 -10.28
C ARG A 105 -1.22 8.34 -9.29
N GLY A 106 -2.02 9.35 -9.00
CA GLY A 106 -1.72 10.41 -8.01
C GLY A 106 -2.16 10.09 -6.59
N ILE A 107 -2.52 8.84 -6.28
CA ILE A 107 -3.15 8.45 -5.01
C ILE A 107 -2.13 8.23 -3.89
N TRP A 108 -1.13 7.39 -4.12
CA TRP A 108 -0.22 6.94 -3.06
C TRP A 108 1.08 7.75 -3.03
N GLN A 109 1.60 8.01 -1.83
CA GLN A 109 3.00 8.35 -1.67
C GLN A 109 3.86 7.20 -2.24
N ARG A 110 4.93 7.54 -2.96
CA ARG A 110 5.87 6.55 -3.47
C ARG A 110 6.53 5.84 -2.29
N ARG A 111 6.76 4.53 -2.44
CA ARG A 111 7.32 3.65 -1.39
C ARG A 111 6.43 3.64 -0.13
N PHE A 112 6.96 3.18 0.98
CA PHE A 112 6.32 3.09 2.29
C PHE A 112 7.44 2.97 3.33
N TRP A 113 7.16 3.36 4.57
CA TRP A 113 8.00 3.02 5.71
C TRP A 113 7.83 1.52 5.92
#